data_AF-A0A8T4ZEQ8-F1
#
_entry.id   AF-A0A8T4ZEQ8-F1
#
_cell.length_a   1.000
_cell.length_b   1.000
_cell.length_c   1.000
_cell.angle_alpha   90.00
_cell.angle_beta   90.00
_cell.angle_gamma   90.00
#
_symmetry.space_group_name_H-M   'P 1'
#
loop_
_entity.id
_entity.type
_entity.pdbx_description
1 polymer ?
#
loop_
_entity_poly.entity_id
_entity_poly.type
_entity_poly.pdbx_seq_one_letter_code
_entity_poly.pdbx_strand_id
1 'polypeptide(L)' 'MEDVIYAKTEDNITVLQDVVGNTTSFKGVKIVEVNVTKTRLILSYI' A
#
# COMPACT_ATOMS: atom_id res chain seq x y z
N MET A 1 3.70 3.31 7.34
CA MET A 1 4.78 3.19 6.35
C MET A 1 4.86 4.52 5.63
N GLU A 2 6.07 5.04 5.46
CA GLU A 2 6.33 6.34 4.83
C GLU A 2 7.00 6.10 3.47
N ASP A 3 6.99 7.12 2.60
CA ASP A 3 7.67 7.11 1.30
C ASP A 3 7.40 5.87 0.42
N VAL A 4 6.14 5.42 0.39
CA VAL A 4 5.72 4.27 -0.42
C VAL A 4 5.75 4.63 -1.91
N ILE A 5 6.54 3.90 -2.69
CA ILE A 5 6.66 4.08 -4.15
C ILE A 5 5.94 3.01 -4.95
N TYR A 6 5.58 1.90 -4.31
CA TYR A 6 4.89 0.79 -4.94
C TYR A 6 3.85 0.22 -3.99
N ALA A 7 2.67 -0.06 -4.55
CA ALA A 7 1.58 -0.72 -3.88
C ALA A 7 0.87 -1.66 -4.86
N LYS A 8 0.67 -2.91 -4.47
CA LYS A 8 -0.08 -3.90 -5.26
C LYS A 8 -0.97 -4.71 -4.32
N THR A 9 -2.21 -4.95 -4.73
CA THR A 9 -3.09 -5.93 -4.08
C THR A 9 -3.30 -7.11 -5.03
N GLU A 10 -3.02 -8.33 -4.58
CA GLU A 10 -3.21 -9.58 -5.32
C GLU A 10 -3.56 -10.69 -4.32
N ASP A 11 -4.54 -11.55 -4.64
CA ASP A 11 -4.94 -12.69 -3.80
C ASP A 11 -5.16 -12.36 -2.30
N ASN A 12 -5.84 -11.23 -2.02
CA ASN A 12 -6.07 -10.70 -0.67
C ASN A 12 -4.81 -10.33 0.11
N ILE A 13 -3.67 -10.15 -0.56
CA ILE A 13 -2.43 -9.66 0.01
C ILE A 13 -2.12 -8.32 -0.64
N THR A 14 -1.99 -7.27 0.19
CA THR A 14 -1.47 -5.98 -0.25
C THR A 14 0.00 -5.88 0.12
N VAL A 15 0.85 -5.63 -0.88
CA VAL A 15 2.30 -5.44 -0.74
C VAL A 15 2.62 -3.97 -0.98
N LEU A 16 3.38 -3.37 -0.06
CA LEU A 16 3.92 -2.02 -0.18
C LEU A 16 5.45 -2.06 -0.18
N GLN A 17 6.08 -1.19 -0.97
CA GLN A 17 7.53 -0.98 -0.95
C GLN A 17 7.87 0.51 -0.82
N ASP A 18 8.82 0.85 0.05
CA ASP A 18 9.30 2.22 0.24
C ASP A 18 10.49 2.57 -0.68
N VAL A 19 10.89 3.85 -0.68
CA VAL A 19 12.03 4.36 -1.46
C VAL A 19 13.36 3.67 -1.15
N VAL A 20 13.52 3.09 0.04
CA VAL A 20 14.75 2.40 0.48
C VAL A 20 14.73 0.93 0.06
N GLY A 21 13.57 0.41 -0.35
CA GLY A 21 13.35 -0.95 -0.81
C GLY A 21 12.73 -1.88 0.24
N ASN A 22 12.40 -1.38 1.45
CA ASN A 22 11.73 -2.21 2.46
C ASN A 22 10.33 -2.57 1.98
N THR A 23 9.95 -3.83 2.17
CA THR A 23 8.67 -4.36 1.74
C THR A 23 7.84 -4.80 2.94
N THR A 24 6.56 -4.42 2.98
CA THR A 24 5.59 -4.88 3.99
C THR A 24 4.37 -5.46 3.30
N SER A 25 3.85 -6.58 3.84
CA SER A 25 2.64 -7.22 3.33
C SER A 25 1.52 -7.25 4.36
N PHE A 26 0.29 -7.07 3.90
CA PHE A 26 -0.93 -7.07 4.70
C PHE A 26 -1.93 -8.06 4.10
N LYS A 27 -2.40 -9.02 4.89
CA LYS A 27 -3.43 -9.98 4.49
C LYS A 27 -4.83 -9.43 4.81
N GLY A 28 -5.78 -9.62 3.90
CA GLY A 28 -7.17 -9.18 4.06
C GLY A 28 -7.33 -7.67 4.03
N VAL A 29 -6.40 -6.97 3.39
CA VAL A 29 -6.39 -5.51 3.25
C VAL A 29 -6.38 -5.18 1.76
N LYS A 30 -7.14 -4.15 1.37
CA LYS A 30 -7.19 -3.62 0.01
C LYS A 30 -6.90 -2.12 -0.02
N ILE A 31 -6.44 -1.64 -1.17
CA ILE A 31 -6.31 -0.20 -1.45
C ILE A 31 -7.72 0.37 -1.69
N VAL A 32 -8.10 1.41 -0.94
CA VAL A 32 -9.41 2.07 -1.08
C VAL A 32 -9.33 3.51 -1.55
N GLU A 33 -8.19 4.17 -1.38
CA GLU A 33 -7.95 5.52 -1.91
C GLU A 33 -6.50 5.68 -2.31
N VAL A 34 -6.28 6.28 -3.48
CA VAL A 34 -4.98 6.81 -3.92
C VAL A 34 -5.14 8.30 -4.15
N ASN A 35 -4.46 9.12 -3.34
CA ASN A 35 -4.44 10.57 -3.48
C ASN A 35 -3.02 11.05 -3.78
N VAL A 36 -2.74 11.29 -5.06
CA VAL A 36 -1.41 11.71 -5.54
C VAL A 36 -1.08 13.12 -5.05
N THR A 37 -2.03 14.06 -5.11
CA THR A 37 -1.82 15.46 -4.74
C THR A 37 -1.44 15.62 -3.26
N LYS A 38 -1.99 14.77 -2.39
CA LYS A 38 -1.71 14.78 -0.95
C LYS A 38 -0.70 13.71 -0.52
N THR A 39 -0.06 13.02 -1.48
CA THR A 39 0.90 11.93 -1.24
C THR A 39 0.37 10.92 -0.21
N ARG A 40 -0.89 10.47 -0.40
CA ARG A 40 -1.61 9.63 0.57
C ARG A 40 -2.18 8.38 -0.09
N LEU A 41 -1.96 7.23 0.55
CA LEU A 41 -2.54 5.93 0.20
C LEU A 41 -3.34 5.44 1.40
N ILE A 42 -4.62 5.09 1.21
CA ILE A 42 -5.48 4.54 2.27
C ILE A 42 -5.75 3.07 1.99
N LEU A 43 -5.53 2.26 3.02
CA LEU A 43 -5.83 0.85 3.05
C LEU A 43 -7.00 0.58 4.00
N SER A 44 -7.81 -0.44 3.70
CA SER A 44 -8.88 -0.92 4.58
C SER A 44 -8.89 -2.43 4.63
N TYR A 45 -9.30 -2.98 5.76
CA TYR A 45 -9.68 -4.40 5.83
C TYR A 45 -10.84 -4.68 4.87
N ILE A 46 -10.85 -5.90 4.32
CA ILE A 46 -11.89 -6.46 3.46
C ILE A 46 -13.06 -6.94 4.31
#